data_AF-A0A6B3HML0-F1
#
_entry.id   AF-A0A6B3HML0-F1
#
_cell.length_a   1.000
_cell.length_b   1.000
_cell.length_c   1.000
_cell.angle_alpha   90.00
_cell.angle_beta   90.00
_cell.angle_gamma   90.00
#
_symmetry.space_group_name_H-M   'P 1'
#
loop_
_entity.id
_entity.type
_entity.pdbx_description
1 polymer ?
#
loop_
_entity_poly.entity_id
_entity_poly.type
_entity_poly.pdbx_seq_one_letter_code
_entity_poly.pdbx_strand_id
1 'polypeptide(L)' 'LLTLRAQGWLTADALVTVERSTRGGEFGWPAGFEPLRARRYGEGTLWYGRAAATCEDAR' A
#
# COMPACT_ATOMS: atom_id res chain seq x y z
N LEU A 1 -3.33 -0.74 -6.43
CA LEU A 1 -1.95 -0.31 -6.13
C LEU A 1 -1.03 -0.40 -7.33
N LEU A 2 -0.97 -1.56 -8.02
CA LEU A 2 -0.15 -1.71 -9.24
C LEU A 2 -0.42 -0.64 -10.30
N THR A 3 -1.69 -0.37 -10.63
CA THR A 3 -2.06 0.69 -11.60
C THR A 3 -1.61 2.07 -11.16
N LEU A 4 -1.81 2.44 -9.89
CA LEU A 4 -1.40 3.75 -9.37
C LEU A 4 0.12 3.96 -9.49
N ARG A 5 0.90 2.91 -9.16
CA ARG A 5 2.35 2.92 -9.33
C ARG A 5 2.75 2.99 -10.80
N ALA A 6 2.23 2.07 -11.63
CA ALA A 6 2.58 1.96 -13.05
C ALA A 6 2.23 3.21 -13.88
N GLN A 7 1.28 4.00 -13.42
CA GLN A 7 0.86 5.22 -14.09
C GLN A 7 1.50 6.49 -13.48
N GLY A 8 2.45 6.35 -12.54
CA GLY A 8 3.20 7.48 -11.97
C GLY A 8 2.38 8.39 -11.04
N TRP A 9 1.30 7.90 -10.44
CA TRP A 9 0.42 8.72 -9.57
C TRP A 9 0.93 8.80 -8.12
N LEU A 10 1.98 8.06 -7.79
CA LEU A 10 2.53 7.99 -6.44
C LEU A 10 3.90 8.65 -6.40
N THR A 11 4.13 9.51 -5.41
CA THR A 11 5.49 9.94 -5.08
C THR A 11 6.29 8.78 -4.52
N ALA A 12 7.62 8.92 -4.54
CA ALA A 12 8.56 7.92 -4.05
C ALA A 12 8.37 7.52 -2.58
N ASP A 13 7.71 8.35 -1.78
CA ASP A 13 7.49 8.20 -0.35
C ASP A 13 6.00 8.15 0.03
N ALA A 14 5.12 8.03 -0.96
CA ALA A 14 3.67 8.11 -0.79
C ALA A 14 3.18 7.13 0.28
N LEU A 15 2.41 7.64 1.25
CA LEU A 15 1.72 6.82 2.23
C LEU A 15 0.44 6.25 1.60
N VAL A 16 0.35 4.93 1.53
CA VAL A 16 -0.79 4.20 1.00
C VAL A 16 -1.57 3.59 2.15
N THR A 17 -2.89 3.74 2.11
CA THR A 17 -3.81 3.06 3.01
C THR A 17 -4.77 2.18 2.21
N VAL A 18 -4.94 0.94 2.64
CA VAL A 18 -5.92 0.00 2.08
C VAL A 18 -6.90 -0.38 3.18
N GLU A 19 -8.20 -0.31 2.90
CA GLU A 19 -9.24 -0.80 3.80
C GLU A 19 -9.96 -1.98 3.16
N ARG A 20 -10.14 -3.06 3.92
CA ARG A 20 -10.90 -4.25 3.51
C ARG A 20 -11.58 -4.88 4.73
N SER A 21 -12.56 -5.74 4.48
CA SER A 21 -13.15 -6.58 5.53
C SER A 21 -12.07 -7.46 6.17
N THR A 22 -12.09 -7.52 7.50
CA THR A 22 -11.17 -8.36 8.28
C THR A 22 -11.39 -9.85 8.03
N ARG A 23 -12.58 -10.24 7.56
CA ARG A 23 -12.88 -11.63 7.19
C ARG A 23 -12.07 -12.12 5.99
N GLY A 24 -11.53 -11.19 5.19
CA GLY A 24 -10.69 -11.48 4.03
C GLY A 24 -9.22 -11.76 4.35
N GLY A 25 -8.85 -11.88 5.63
CA GLY A 25 -7.49 -12.17 6.08
C GLY A 25 -6.51 -11.02 5.86
N GLU A 26 -5.22 -11.34 5.89
CA GLU A 26 -4.15 -10.36 5.68
C GLU A 26 -4.19 -9.73 4.28
N PHE A 27 -3.53 -8.57 4.12
CA PHE A 27 -3.37 -7.91 2.85
C PHE A 27 -1.98 -8.19 2.27
N GLY A 28 -1.94 -8.92 1.16
CA GLY A 28 -0.72 -9.16 0.40
C GLY A 28 -0.31 -7.89 -0.34
N TRP A 29 0.65 -7.15 0.21
CA TRP A 29 1.21 -5.97 -0.42
C TRP A 29 1.89 -6.34 -1.76
N PRO A 30 1.57 -5.66 -2.87
CA PRO A 30 2.28 -5.86 -4.12
C PRO A 30 3.73 -5.39 -4.03
N ALA A 31 4.59 -5.90 -4.92
CA ALA A 31 5.97 -5.45 -5.01
C ALA A 31 6.09 -3.93 -5.24
N GLY A 32 7.09 -3.31 -4.61
CA GLY A 32 7.27 -1.86 -4.59
C GLY A 32 6.44 -1.14 -3.51
N PHE A 33 5.88 -1.89 -2.55
CA PHE A 33 5.28 -1.33 -1.34
C PHE A 33 5.88 -1.98 -0.10
N GLU A 34 6.24 -1.15 0.87
CA GLU A 34 6.72 -1.58 2.18
C GLU A 34 5.56 -1.55 3.19
N PRO A 35 5.18 -2.68 3.80
CA PRO A 35 4.17 -2.71 4.86
C PRO A 35 4.66 -1.98 6.11
N LEU A 36 3.82 -1.11 6.69
CA LEU A 36 4.18 -0.36 7.90
C LEU A 36 3.39 -0.80 9.14
N ARG A 37 2.05 -0.83 9.03
CA ARG A 37 1.18 -1.22 10.16
C ARG A 37 -0.19 -1.69 9.67
N ALA A 38 -0.88 -2.46 10.50
CA ALA A 38 -2.28 -2.78 10.29
C ALA A 38 -3.09 -2.48 11.57
N ARG A 39 -4.32 -2.00 11.42
CA ARG A 39 -5.24 -1.76 12.55
C ARG A 39 -6.63 -2.24 12.21
N ARG A 40 -7.22 -3.02 13.10
CA ARG A 40 -8.60 -3.50 13.00
C ARG A 40 -9.56 -2.50 13.64
N TYR A 41 -10.67 -2.25 12.96
CA TYR A 41 -11.80 -1.43 13.39
C TYR A 41 -13.10 -2.16 13.10
N GLY A 42 -13.59 -2.91 14.09
CA GLY A 42 -14.79 -3.75 13.93
C GLY A 42 -14.63 -4.75 12.79
N GLU A 43 -15.41 -4.56 11.73
CA GLU A 43 -15.40 -5.42 10.53
C GLU A 43 -14.33 -5.02 9.51
N GLY A 44 -13.76 -3.81 9.58
CA GLY A 44 -12.72 -3.32 8.68
C GLY A 44 -11.32 -3.46 9.26
N THR A 45 -10.33 -3.69 8.41
CA THR A 45 -8.91 -3.51 8.76
C THR A 45 -8.30 -2.50 7.81
N LEU A 46 -7.55 -1.54 8.37
CA LEU A 46 -6.75 -0.59 7.63
C LEU A 46 -5.29 -1.07 7.63
N TRP A 47 -4.73 -1.27 6.44
CA TRP A 47 -3.31 -1.54 6.25
C TRP A 47 -2.65 -0.28 5.72
N TYR A 48 -1.51 0.07 6.31
CA TYR A 48 -0.69 1.20 5.94
C TYR A 48 0.62 0.69 5.37
N GLY A 49 1.07 1.31 4.28
CA GLY A 49 2.32 0.99 3.62
C GLY A 49 2.91 2.22 2.95
N ARG A 50 4.19 2.16 2.61
CA ARG A 50 4.87 3.20 1.85
C ARG A 50 5.13 2.71 0.43
N ALA A 51 4.94 3.56 -0.57
CA ALA A 51 5.51 3.29 -1.89
C ALA A 51 7.03 3.23 -1.72
N ALA A 52 7.65 2.11 -2.06
CA ALA A 52 9.10 2.01 -2.11
C ALA A 52 9.50 2.35 -3.53
N ALA A 53 10.03 3.56 -3.76
CA ALA A 53 10.63 3.87 -5.05
C ALA A 53 11.77 2.87 -5.31
N THR A 54 11.61 2.08 -6.38
CA THR A 54 12.78 1.62 -7.10
C THR A 54 13.41 2.87 -7.71
N CYS A 55 14.68 3.12 -7.44
CA CYS A 55 15.41 4.35 -7.77
C CYS A 55 15.40 4.75 -9.27
N GLU A 56 14.73 4.00 -10.14
CA GLU A 56 14.56 4.23 -11.57
C GLU A 56 13.44 5.22 -11.93
N ASP A 57 12.46 5.46 -11.04
CA ASP A 57 11.26 6.28 -11.37
C ASP A 57 11.41 7.79 -11.05
N ALA A 58 12.58 8.25 -10.59
CA ALA A 58 12.80 9.64 -10.17
C ALA A 58 13.50 10.52 -11.23
N ARG A 59 13.37 10.21 -12.53
CA ARG A 59 13.96 11.01 -13.62
C ARG A 59 12.96 11.98 -14.24
#